data_AF-A0A7D7LUC0-F1
#
_entry.id   AF-A0A7D7LUC0-F1
#
_cell.length_a   1.000
_cell.length_b   1.000
_cell.length_c   1.000
_cell.angle_alpha   90.00
_cell.angle_beta   90.00
_cell.angle_gamma   90.00
#
_symmetry.space_group_name_H-M   'P 1'
#
loop_
_entity.id
_entity.type
_entity.pdbx_description
1 polymer ?
#
loop_
_entity_poly.entity_id
_entity_poly.type
_entity_poly.pdbx_seq_one_letter_code
_entity_poly.pdbx_strand_id
1 'polypeptide(L)'
;MHYLDVIYSPFSGRPAEGDFDPDNEDPTALFVYYGEATHWGYLNPKLREILGTDEDGLELEPEDLEARLNVDGGIVLRVDTDWSGVNTYGFAPAVSTIEFTPRP
;
A
#
# COMPACT_ATOMS: atom_id res chain seq x y z
N MET A 1 18.77 -14.15 -10.75
CA MET A 1 17.91 -13.43 -9.79
C MET A 1 16.67 -13.05 -10.56
N HIS A 2 15.56 -13.76 -10.35
CA HIS A 2 14.29 -13.38 -10.94
C HIS A 2 13.72 -12.31 -10.00
N TYR A 3 14.02 -11.06 -10.32
CA TYR A 3 13.35 -9.91 -9.73
C TYR A 3 11.89 -10.04 -10.20
N LEU A 4 10.94 -10.15 -9.28
CA LEU A 4 9.54 -10.09 -9.70
C LEU A 4 9.34 -8.76 -10.41
N ASP A 5 8.82 -8.86 -11.63
CA ASP A 5 8.43 -7.74 -12.47
C ASP A 5 7.78 -6.69 -11.60
N VAL A 6 8.35 -5.49 -11.64
CA VAL A 6 7.95 -4.35 -10.83
C VAL A 6 6.42 -4.22 -10.85
N ILE A 7 5.79 -4.13 -9.69
CA ILE A 7 4.34 -3.93 -9.64
C ILE A 7 4.07 -2.50 -10.09
N TYR A 8 3.24 -2.34 -11.12
CA TYR A 8 2.86 -1.02 -11.60
C TYR A 8 1.49 -0.65 -11.06
N SER A 9 1.33 0.61 -10.64
CA SER A 9 0.03 1.16 -10.32
C SER A 9 -0.87 1.09 -11.56
N PRO A 10 -2.08 0.53 -11.45
CA PRO A 10 -3.01 0.45 -12.55
C PRO A 10 -3.57 1.82 -12.97
N PHE A 11 -3.33 2.88 -12.17
CA PHE A 11 -3.87 4.22 -12.40
C PHE A 11 -2.87 5.18 -13.02
N SER A 12 -1.61 5.14 -12.57
CA SER A 12 -0.55 6.04 -13.04
C SER A 12 0.37 5.38 -14.07
N GLY A 13 0.42 4.04 -14.12
CA GLY A 13 1.41 3.28 -14.88
C GLY A 13 2.83 3.41 -14.33
N ARG A 14 3.00 4.01 -13.14
CA ARG A 14 4.28 4.10 -12.45
C ARG A 14 4.54 2.87 -11.60
N PRO A 15 5.81 2.54 -11.37
CA PRO A 15 6.16 1.44 -10.48
C PRO A 15 5.73 1.78 -9.03
N ALA A 16 5.17 0.80 -8.34
CA ALA A 16 4.82 0.88 -6.92
C ALA A 16 6.08 0.90 -6.04
N GLU A 17 7.14 0.30 -6.55
CA GLU A 17 8.46 0.22 -5.93
C GLU A 17 9.50 0.60 -6.98
N GLY A 18 10.35 1.59 -6.70
CA GLY A 18 11.56 1.87 -7.47
C GLY A 18 12.64 0.80 -7.26
N ASP A 19 13.83 1.01 -7.82
CA ASP A 19 14.95 0.05 -7.75
C ASP A 19 15.32 -0.40 -6.31
N PHE A 20 15.03 0.43 -5.30
CA PHE A 20 15.33 0.14 -3.88
C PHE A 20 14.34 0.69 -2.85
N ASP A 21 13.40 1.55 -3.25
CA ASP A 21 12.47 2.22 -2.33
C ASP A 21 11.11 2.43 -3.02
N PRO A 22 9.99 2.48 -2.27
CA PRO A 22 8.67 2.82 -2.81
C PRO A 22 8.69 4.17 -3.54
N ASP A 23 7.96 4.25 -4.67
CA ASP A 23 7.82 5.50 -5.42
C ASP A 23 6.88 6.44 -4.64
N ASN A 24 7.48 7.18 -3.70
CA ASN A 24 6.79 8.14 -2.83
C ASN A 24 6.18 9.32 -3.60
N GLU A 25 6.46 9.44 -4.90
CA GLU A 25 5.94 10.50 -5.77
C GLU A 25 4.67 10.08 -6.51
N ASP A 26 4.23 8.83 -6.40
CA ASP A 26 2.98 8.37 -7.00
C ASP A 26 1.76 8.68 -6.10
N PRO A 27 0.90 9.64 -6.46
CA PRO A 27 -0.29 9.96 -5.68
C PRO A 27 -1.35 8.84 -5.69
N THR A 28 -1.17 7.81 -6.53
CA THR A 28 -2.07 6.66 -6.66
C THR A 28 -1.66 5.48 -5.79
N ALA A 29 -0.43 5.47 -5.26
CA ALA A 29 0.01 4.45 -4.30
C ALA A 29 -0.49 4.82 -2.89
N LEU A 30 -1.19 3.90 -2.23
CA LEU A 30 -1.72 4.09 -0.88
C LEU A 30 -0.84 3.47 0.18
N PHE A 31 -0.40 2.23 -0.03
CA PHE A 31 0.46 1.53 0.92
C PHE A 31 1.17 0.34 0.28
N VAL A 32 2.28 -0.07 0.90
CA VAL A 32 3.01 -1.31 0.59
C VAL A 32 3.29 -2.04 1.89
N TYR A 33 2.94 -3.32 1.96
CA TYR A 33 3.18 -4.20 3.09
C TYR A 33 3.96 -5.44 2.66
N TYR A 34 5.08 -5.68 3.32
CA TYR A 34 5.92 -6.85 3.09
C TYR A 34 5.52 -7.97 4.04
N GLY A 35 4.91 -9.03 3.47
CA GLY A 35 4.34 -10.13 4.27
C GLY A 35 5.37 -10.91 5.07
N GLU A 36 6.55 -11.20 4.51
CA GLU A 36 7.61 -11.89 5.25
C GLU A 36 8.23 -11.03 6.34
N ALA A 37 8.52 -9.76 6.05
CA ALA A 37 9.12 -8.84 7.00
C ALA A 37 8.11 -8.35 8.07
N THR A 38 6.82 -8.66 7.89
CA THR A 38 5.71 -8.18 8.73
C THR A 38 5.75 -6.66 8.94
N HIS A 39 6.09 -5.92 7.88
CA HIS A 39 6.45 -4.51 7.97
C HIS A 39 5.85 -3.69 6.83
N TRP A 40 5.49 -2.45 7.13
CA TRP A 40 4.99 -1.48 6.18
C TRP A 40 6.16 -0.82 5.47
N GLY A 41 6.34 -1.12 4.18
CA GLY A 41 7.36 -0.47 3.36
C GLY A 41 6.98 0.94 2.94
N TYR A 42 5.67 1.21 2.82
CA TYR A 42 5.16 2.52 2.44
C TYR A 42 3.77 2.76 3.00
N LEU A 43 3.52 4.00 3.39
CA LEU A 43 2.18 4.53 3.62
C LEU A 43 2.09 5.90 2.95
N ASN A 44 1.03 6.15 2.20
CA ASN A 44 0.79 7.45 1.60
C ASN A 44 0.64 8.52 2.70
N PRO A 45 1.25 9.71 2.55
CA PRO A 45 1.16 10.79 3.54
C PRO A 45 -0.27 11.11 3.98
N LYS A 46 -1.24 11.13 3.05
CA LYS A 46 -2.66 11.36 3.39
C LYS A 46 -3.22 10.26 4.26
N LEU A 47 -2.81 9.02 4.00
CA LEU A 47 -3.23 7.86 4.79
C LEU A 47 -2.62 7.92 6.20
N ARG A 48 -1.34 8.34 6.31
CA ARG A 48 -0.67 8.60 7.59
C ARG A 48 -1.38 9.68 8.40
N GLU A 49 -1.77 10.79 7.76
CA GLU A 49 -2.54 11.87 8.40
C GLU A 49 -3.89 11.38 8.93
N ILE A 50 -4.59 10.53 8.18
CA ILE A 50 -5.88 9.95 8.58
C ILE A 50 -5.72 8.96 9.74
N LEU A 51 -4.69 8.12 9.70
CA LEU A 51 -4.40 7.12 10.73
C LEU A 51 -3.76 7.74 11.97
N GLY A 52 -3.17 8.93 11.86
CA GLY A 52 -2.41 9.59 12.92
C GLY A 52 -1.12 8.84 13.28
N THR A 53 -0.56 8.08 12.34
CA THR A 53 0.66 7.27 12.55
C THR A 53 1.46 7.13 11.25
N ASP A 54 2.75 6.86 11.38
CA ASP A 54 3.66 6.56 10.28
C ASP A 54 3.81 5.05 10.07
N GLU A 55 4.56 4.62 9.04
CA GLU A 55 4.75 3.21 8.68
C GLU A 55 5.33 2.37 9.82
N ASP A 56 6.30 2.90 10.58
CA ASP A 56 6.88 2.24 11.74
C ASP A 56 5.93 2.17 12.95
N GLY A 57 4.94 3.06 13.02
CA GLY A 57 4.00 3.16 14.13
C GLY A 57 2.65 2.51 13.84
N LEU A 58 2.46 1.91 12.67
CA LEU A 58 1.20 1.30 12.28
C LEU A 58 1.12 -0.14 12.80
N GLU A 59 0.52 -0.30 13.98
CA GLU A 59 0.21 -1.61 14.59
C GLU A 59 -1.08 -2.23 14.03
N LEU A 60 -1.33 -2.08 12.72
CA LEU A 60 -2.43 -2.72 12.01
C LEU A 60 -1.89 -3.77 11.04
N GLU A 61 -2.57 -4.91 10.98
CA GLU A 61 -2.37 -5.88 9.91
C GLU A 61 -2.94 -5.32 8.60
N PRO A 62 -2.41 -5.72 7.44
CA PRO A 62 -2.91 -5.25 6.14
C PRO A 62 -4.40 -5.53 5.97
N GLU A 63 -4.88 -6.68 6.43
CA GLU A 63 -6.29 -7.06 6.38
C GLU A 63 -7.19 -6.11 7.19
N ASP A 64 -6.73 -5.67 8.36
CA ASP A 64 -7.42 -4.70 9.20
C ASP A 64 -7.43 -3.31 8.55
N LEU A 65 -6.33 -2.91 7.91
CA LEU A 65 -6.27 -1.64 7.19
C LEU A 65 -7.24 -1.66 6.00
N GLU A 66 -7.23 -2.73 5.20
CA GLU A 66 -8.13 -2.94 4.07
C GLU A 66 -9.61 -2.89 4.49
N ALA A 67 -9.96 -3.52 5.62
CA ALA A 67 -11.33 -3.52 6.13
C ALA A 67 -11.81 -2.13 6.58
N ARG A 68 -10.90 -1.23 6.96
CA ARG A 68 -11.21 0.12 7.44
C ARG A 68 -11.13 1.17 6.34
N LEU A 69 -10.33 0.90 5.31
CA LEU A 69 -10.03 1.78 4.21
C LEU A 69 -11.16 1.69 3.17
N ASN A 70 -11.98 2.75 3.09
CA ASN A 70 -12.98 2.87 2.04
C ASN A 70 -12.51 3.93 1.04
N VAL A 71 -12.02 3.49 -0.11
CA VAL A 71 -11.50 4.38 -1.16
C VAL A 71 -12.22 4.09 -2.46
N ASP A 72 -12.88 5.11 -3.01
CA ASP A 72 -13.57 4.98 -4.31
C ASP A 72 -12.58 4.62 -5.41
N GLY A 73 -12.84 3.51 -6.09
CA GLY A 73 -11.93 2.95 -7.10
C GLY A 73 -10.63 2.37 -6.54
N GLY A 74 -10.51 2.18 -5.22
CA GLY A 74 -9.34 1.56 -4.60
C GLY A 74 -9.18 0.09 -5.02
N ILE A 75 -7.94 -0.34 -5.24
CA ILE A 75 -7.57 -1.71 -5.59
C ILE A 75 -6.48 -2.18 -4.63
N VAL A 76 -6.63 -3.40 -4.13
CA VAL A 76 -5.60 -4.08 -3.35
C VAL A 76 -5.07 -5.25 -4.18
N LEU A 77 -3.75 -5.32 -4.33
CA LEU A 77 -3.05 -6.38 -5.02
C LEU A 77 -2.24 -7.18 -4.00
N ARG A 78 -2.48 -8.49 -3.94
CA ARG A 78 -1.67 -9.43 -3.16
C ARG A 78 -0.82 -10.23 -4.12
N VAL A 79 0.48 -10.14 -3.97
CA VAL A 79 1.46 -10.76 -4.86
C VAL A 79 2.26 -11.76 -4.04
N ASP A 80 2.08 -13.03 -4.35
CA ASP A 80 2.96 -14.08 -3.83
C ASP A 80 4.30 -13.97 -4.55
N THR A 81 5.35 -13.66 -3.77
CA THR A 81 6.69 -13.45 -4.31
C THR A 81 7.58 -14.68 -4.22
N ASP A 82 7.01 -15.84 -3.84
CA ASP A 82 7.65 -17.13 -3.56
C ASP A 82 8.70 -17.09 -2.42
N TRP A 83 9.67 -16.18 -2.52
CA TRP A 83 10.73 -15.95 -1.54
C TRP A 83 10.26 -15.04 -0.41
N SER A 84 9.69 -13.85 -0.70
CA SER A 84 9.43 -12.79 0.29
C SER A 84 8.04 -12.86 0.92
N GLY A 85 7.39 -14.02 0.80
CA GLY A 85 5.99 -14.20 1.19
C GLY A 85 5.01 -13.42 0.29
N VAL A 86 3.83 -13.13 0.83
CA VAL A 86 2.78 -12.39 0.14
C VAL A 86 2.91 -10.90 0.44
N ASN A 87 3.32 -10.12 -0.55
CA ASN A 87 3.32 -8.66 -0.45
C ASN A 87 1.92 -8.12 -0.78
N THR A 88 1.50 -7.09 -0.06
CA THR A 88 0.21 -6.42 -0.27
C THR A 88 0.43 -4.97 -0.69
N TYR A 89 -0.18 -4.58 -1.80
CA TYR A 89 -0.07 -3.26 -2.39
C TYR A 89 -1.46 -2.62 -2.48
N GLY A 90 -1.62 -1.42 -1.95
CA GLY A 90 -2.84 -0.63 -2.07
C GLY A 90 -2.68 0.48 -3.10
N PHE A 91 -3.63 0.59 -4.03
CA PHE A 91 -3.68 1.67 -5.01
C PHE A 91 -5.05 2.32 -5.03
N ALA A 92 -5.11 3.59 -5.41
CA ALA A 92 -6.34 4.29 -5.71
C ALA A 92 -6.12 5.38 -6.77
N PRO A 93 -7.17 5.80 -7.49
CA PRO A 93 -7.08 6.96 -8.36
C PRO A 93 -6.58 8.21 -7.62
N ALA A 94 -5.76 9.04 -8.27
CA ALA A 94 -5.15 10.23 -7.63
C ALA A 94 -6.19 11.28 -7.14
N VAL A 95 -7.41 11.20 -7.64
CA VAL A 95 -8.55 12.07 -7.28
C VAL A 95 -9.53 11.40 -6.32
N SER A 96 -9.20 10.22 -5.78
CA SER A 96 -10.10 9.51 -4.88
C SER A 96 -10.16 10.15 -3.50
N THR A 97 -11.38 10.19 -2.96
CA THR A 97 -11.61 10.49 -1.55
C THR A 97 -11.25 9.25 -0.73
N ILE A 98 -10.39 9.43 0.27
CA ILE A 98 -10.03 8.38 1.22
C ILE A 98 -10.91 8.57 2.46
N GLU A 99 -11.76 7.60 2.75
CA GLU A 99 -12.58 7.57 3.95
C GLU A 99 -12.12 6.45 4.88
N PHE A 100 -12.12 6.73 6.18
CA PHE A 100 -11.78 5.75 7.19
C PHE A 100 -12.99 5.48 8.06
N THR A 101 -13.32 4.21 8.23
CA THR A 101 -14.47 3.81 9.06
C THR A 101 -13.98 3.35 10.43
N PRO A 102 -14.14 4.16 11.49
CA PRO A 102 -13.84 3.70 12.85
C PRO A 102 -14.86 2.64 13.26
N ARG A 103 -14.40 1.53 13.84
CA ARG A 103 -15.31 0.53 14.44
C ARG A 103 -16.01 1.14 15.67
N PRO A 104 -17.30 0.85 15.90
CA PRO A 104 -18.03 1.24 17.11
C PRO A 104 -17.54 0.49 18.37
#